data_AF-A0A915E202-F1
#
_entry.id   AF-A0A915E202-F1
#
_cell.length_a   1.000
_cell.length_b   1.000
_cell.length_c   1.000
_cell.angle_alpha   90.00
_cell.angle_beta   90.00
_cell.angle_gamma   90.00
#
_symmetry.space_group_name_H-M   'P 1'
#
loop_
_entity.id
_entity.type
_entity.pdbx_description
1 polymer ?
#
loop_
_entity_poly.entity_id
_entity_poly.type
_entity_poly.pdbx_seq_one_letter_code
_entity_poly.pdbx_strand_id
1 'polypeptide(L)'
;MPPLTAMMLVWAFAVDTDVSFLDCCSRHFPGFCLFLYQDCTGVRESGHFSARTSHRGWCEGSGIESYTKVDLRTVSFSVPPQEILTRDSVTVSVDAVVYYRISNATVSVANVENAHHSTRLLAQTTLRNMLGTRNLAEILSDRDNIACSMQTLLDEATDSWGIKVERVEIKDVRLPVQLQRAMAAEAEATREARAKVIAAEGEQKASRSLHEAAEVIAQSPAAIQLRYLQTLNSIAAERNSTIIFPLPIELIRHVVNNC
;
A
#
# COMPACT_ATOMS: atom_id res chain seq x y z
N MET A 1 64.16 19.61 -25.47
CA MET A 1 63.43 18.48 -26.09
C MET A 1 63.80 17.18 -25.37
N PRO A 2 62.92 16.65 -24.51
CA PRO A 2 62.80 15.21 -24.29
C PRO A 2 61.57 14.67 -25.05
N PRO A 3 61.57 13.39 -25.49
CA PRO A 3 60.51 12.86 -26.32
C PRO A 3 59.29 12.40 -25.49
N LEU A 4 58.12 12.73 -26.04
CA LEU A 4 56.85 12.07 -25.84
C LEU A 4 56.94 10.63 -26.38
N THR A 5 56.61 9.62 -25.58
CA THR A 5 55.96 8.41 -26.10
C THR A 5 55.16 7.69 -25.00
N ALA A 6 53.95 7.30 -25.39
CA ALA A 6 53.08 6.27 -24.82
C ALA A 6 52.35 6.58 -23.51
N MET A 7 51.54 7.65 -23.58
CA MET A 7 50.19 7.63 -23.01
C MET A 7 49.36 6.61 -23.82
N MET A 8 49.18 5.40 -23.30
CA MET A 8 48.27 4.43 -23.88
C MET A 8 47.41 3.81 -22.78
N LEU A 9 46.16 4.28 -22.79
CA LEU A 9 44.98 3.72 -22.14
C LEU A 9 44.99 2.19 -22.16
N VAL A 10 44.84 1.59 -20.98
CA VAL A 10 43.99 0.40 -20.83
C VAL A 10 42.99 0.72 -19.72
N TRP A 11 41.81 1.15 -20.17
CA TRP A 11 40.58 0.97 -19.43
C TRP A 11 40.31 -0.53 -19.35
N ALA A 12 40.36 -1.08 -18.15
CA ALA A 12 39.67 -2.32 -17.81
C ALA A 12 39.09 -2.13 -16.41
N PHE A 13 37.82 -1.72 -16.39
CA PHE A 13 36.94 -1.87 -15.25
C PHE A 13 36.86 -3.37 -14.94
N ALA A 14 37.49 -3.80 -13.86
CA ALA A 14 37.25 -5.10 -13.25
C ALA A 14 36.69 -4.84 -11.86
N VAL A 15 35.36 -4.86 -11.79
CA VAL A 15 34.62 -5.20 -10.58
C VAL A 15 34.88 -6.67 -10.36
N ASP A 16 35.94 -7.01 -9.62
CA ASP A 16 35.99 -8.26 -8.89
C ASP A 16 37.06 -8.22 -7.81
N THR A 17 36.65 -8.71 -6.66
CA THR A 17 37.46 -8.98 -5.48
C THR A 17 38.64 -9.87 -5.84
N ASP A 18 39.89 -9.39 -5.74
CA ASP A 18 41.03 -10.28 -5.53
C ASP A 18 42.29 -9.58 -5.00
N VAL A 19 42.87 -10.20 -3.96
CA VAL A 19 43.99 -9.74 -3.12
C VAL A 19 45.36 -9.84 -3.83
N SER A 20 45.39 -10.29 -5.08
CA SER A 20 46.61 -10.70 -5.79
C SER A 20 47.43 -9.55 -6.40
N PHE A 21 46.89 -8.33 -6.48
CA PHE A 21 47.60 -7.19 -7.08
C PHE A 21 48.58 -6.50 -6.13
N LEU A 22 48.35 -6.58 -4.81
CA LEU A 22 49.22 -5.93 -3.82
C LEU A 22 50.59 -6.60 -3.67
N ASP A 23 50.73 -7.86 -4.04
CA ASP A 23 51.99 -8.61 -3.82
C ASP A 23 53.08 -8.26 -4.86
N CYS A 24 52.71 -7.65 -6.00
CA CYS A 24 53.67 -7.28 -7.05
C CYS A 24 54.38 -5.93 -6.77
N CYS A 25 53.68 -4.96 -6.17
CA CYS A 25 54.25 -3.63 -5.90
C CYS A 25 55.28 -3.62 -4.76
N SER A 26 55.22 -4.57 -3.81
CA SER A 26 56.11 -4.58 -2.65
C SER A 26 57.57 -4.95 -2.96
N ARG A 27 57.87 -5.50 -4.15
CA ARG A 27 59.23 -5.98 -4.48
C ARG A 27 60.11 -4.99 -5.23
N HIS A 28 59.57 -3.92 -5.82
CA HIS A 28 60.34 -3.08 -6.75
C HIS A 28 60.64 -1.66 -6.27
N PHE A 29 59.95 -1.14 -5.24
CA PHE A 29 60.22 0.20 -4.68
C PHE A 29 60.06 0.21 -3.15
N PRO A 30 61.14 -0.03 -2.38
CA PRO A 30 61.11 0.12 -0.93
C PRO A 30 61.25 1.61 -0.58
N GLY A 31 60.13 2.35 -0.61
CA GLY A 31 60.17 3.76 -0.21
C GLY A 31 58.94 4.61 -0.55
N PHE A 32 58.04 4.12 -1.41
CA PHE A 32 56.81 4.84 -1.75
C PHE A 32 55.62 3.87 -1.73
N CYS A 33 55.22 3.49 -0.53
CA CYS A 33 53.94 2.82 -0.31
C CYS A 33 52.95 3.90 0.17
N LEU A 34 52.35 4.63 -0.78
CA LEU A 34 51.08 5.29 -0.51
C LEU A 34 50.06 4.17 -0.35
N PHE A 35 49.90 3.68 0.88
CA PHE A 35 48.72 2.92 1.25
C PHE A 35 47.54 3.87 1.14
N LEU A 36 46.78 3.77 0.04
CA LEU A 36 45.42 4.25 0.00
C LEU A 36 44.66 3.46 1.07
N TYR A 37 44.52 4.08 2.24
CA TYR A 37 43.76 3.56 3.37
C TYR A 37 42.28 3.75 3.04
N GLN A 38 41.77 2.89 2.18
CA GLN A 38 40.34 2.83 1.88
C GLN A 38 39.77 1.67 2.70
N ASP A 39 38.80 2.04 3.54
CA ASP A 39 37.89 1.18 4.29
C ASP A 39 38.33 0.69 5.67
N CYS A 40 38.31 1.61 6.63
CA CYS A 40 37.97 1.29 8.02
C CYS A 40 36.46 1.48 8.24
N THR A 41 35.66 0.45 7.91
CA THR A 41 34.26 0.38 8.36
C THR A 41 34.20 -0.39 9.68
N GLY A 42 33.90 0.32 10.77
CA GLY A 42 33.73 -0.27 12.11
C GLY A 42 32.26 -0.21 12.52
N VAL A 43 31.62 -1.36 12.72
CA VAL A 43 30.27 -1.47 13.31
C VAL A 43 30.40 -1.58 14.83
N ARG A 44 29.69 -0.71 15.57
CA ARG A 44 29.74 -0.63 17.04
C ARG A 44 28.53 -1.33 17.66
N GLU A 45 28.72 -2.52 18.22
CA GLU A 45 27.77 -3.13 19.15
C GLU A 45 28.19 -2.86 20.61
N SER A 46 27.28 -2.31 21.41
CA SER A 46 27.33 -2.19 22.88
C SER A 46 28.67 -1.74 23.51
N GLY A 47 28.78 -0.45 23.82
CA GLY A 47 29.62 0.08 24.92
C GLY A 47 31.15 0.04 24.76
N HIS A 48 31.74 -0.90 24.01
CA HIS A 48 33.18 -1.01 23.78
C HIS A 48 33.51 -0.74 22.31
N PHE A 49 34.39 0.24 22.06
CA PHE A 49 34.94 0.48 20.72
C PHE A 49 36.15 -0.45 20.54
N SER A 50 35.97 -1.55 19.81
CA SER A 50 37.05 -2.40 19.33
C SER A 50 37.11 -2.31 17.81
N ALA A 51 37.82 -1.30 17.29
CA ALA A 51 38.26 -1.33 15.91
C ALA A 51 39.36 -2.39 15.80
N ARG A 52 39.04 -3.56 15.24
CA ARG A 52 40.03 -4.60 14.94
C ARG A 52 40.56 -4.36 13.54
N THR A 53 41.60 -3.54 13.42
CA THR A 53 42.47 -3.56 12.24
C THR A 53 43.21 -4.91 12.22
N SER A 54 43.35 -5.53 11.04
CA SER A 54 44.05 -6.83 10.93
C SER A 54 45.54 -6.76 11.32
N HIS A 55 46.08 -5.56 11.48
CA HIS A 55 47.41 -5.32 12.04
C HIS A 55 47.33 -4.60 13.39
N ARG A 56 48.04 -5.17 14.37
CA ARG A 56 48.32 -4.59 15.71
C ARG A 56 49.20 -3.34 15.57
N GLY A 57 48.63 -2.24 15.09
CA GLY A 57 49.29 -0.95 15.04
C GLY A 57 48.35 0.10 15.60
N TRP A 58 48.77 0.80 16.65
CA TRP A 58 48.10 2.01 17.12
C TRP A 58 48.28 3.09 16.05
N CYS A 59 47.19 3.60 15.48
CA CYS A 59 47.22 4.81 14.66
C CYS A 59 47.41 6.02 15.59
N GLU A 60 48.64 6.23 16.07
CA GLU A 60 49.09 7.54 16.54
C GLU A 60 49.50 8.34 15.31
N GLY A 61 48.51 8.95 14.64
CA GLY A 61 48.72 9.70 13.42
C GLY A 61 47.48 10.53 13.10
N SER A 62 47.64 11.83 13.22
CA SER A 62 46.65 12.89 13.04
C SER A 62 45.83 12.78 11.76
N GLY A 63 44.51 12.95 11.90
CA GLY A 63 43.64 13.38 10.80
C GLY A 63 42.46 12.47 10.47
N ILE A 64 41.70 12.00 11.47
CA ILE A 64 40.32 11.59 11.19
C ILE A 64 39.53 12.88 10.96
N GLU A 65 39.35 13.28 9.70
CA GLU A 65 38.70 14.57 9.36
C GLU A 65 37.20 14.60 9.67
N SER A 66 36.51 13.47 9.68
CA SER A 66 35.20 13.33 10.33
C SER A 66 34.79 11.86 10.44
N TYR A 67 33.99 11.51 11.46
CA TYR A 67 33.29 10.22 11.51
C TYR A 67 31.79 10.49 11.48
N THR A 68 31.07 9.81 10.58
CA THR A 68 29.61 9.95 10.45
C THR A 68 28.95 8.67 10.92
N LYS A 69 28.13 8.77 11.98
CA LYS A 69 27.35 7.63 12.48
C LYS A 69 26.10 7.49 11.62
N VAL A 70 25.98 6.38 10.90
CA VAL A 70 24.82 6.05 10.08
C VAL A 70 23.89 5.10 10.83
N ASP A 71 22.58 5.39 10.83
CA ASP A 71 21.57 4.46 11.36
C ASP A 71 21.08 3.53 10.24
N LEU A 72 21.08 2.23 10.51
CA LEU A 72 20.65 1.18 9.58
C LEU A 72 19.20 0.74 9.80
N ARG A 73 18.55 1.25 10.86
CA ARG A 73 17.16 0.92 11.17
C ARG A 73 16.21 1.57 10.18
N THR A 74 15.01 1.01 10.08
CA THR A 74 13.92 1.62 9.30
C THR A 74 13.56 2.97 9.88
N VAL A 75 13.64 3.99 9.04
CA VAL A 75 13.27 5.36 9.33
C VAL A 75 12.13 5.77 8.42
N SER A 76 11.23 6.60 8.93
CA SER A 76 10.08 7.12 8.19
C SER A 76 10.22 8.61 7.98
N PHE A 77 9.78 9.11 6.83
CA PHE A 77 9.58 10.54 6.61
C PHE A 77 8.26 10.80 5.90
N SER A 78 7.64 11.92 6.22
CA SER A 78 6.46 12.41 5.52
C SER A 78 6.86 13.25 4.31
N VAL A 79 6.24 12.95 3.17
CA VAL A 79 6.23 13.82 1.99
C VAL A 79 5.22 14.94 2.24
N PRO A 80 5.61 16.22 2.12
CA PRO A 80 4.68 17.31 2.34
C PRO A 80 3.54 17.30 1.30
N PRO A 81 2.34 17.80 1.65
CA PRO A 81 1.20 17.80 0.75
C PRO A 81 1.52 18.43 -0.61
N GLN A 82 1.20 17.73 -1.69
CA GLN A 82 1.40 18.20 -3.07
C GLN A 82 0.04 18.53 -3.70
N GLU A 83 -0.12 19.76 -4.18
CA GLU A 83 -1.25 20.13 -5.02
C GLU A 83 -0.97 19.73 -6.48
N ILE A 84 -1.86 18.92 -7.03
CA ILE A 84 -1.70 18.33 -8.36
C ILE A 84 -3.03 18.33 -9.11
N LEU A 85 -2.93 18.32 -10.44
CA LEU A 85 -4.06 18.10 -11.33
C LEU A 85 -4.04 16.64 -11.77
N THR A 86 -5.13 15.92 -11.52
CA THR A 86 -5.30 14.54 -12.01
C THR A 86 -5.60 14.51 -13.51
N ARG A 87 -5.59 13.31 -14.11
CA ARG A 87 -5.96 13.11 -15.52
C ARG A 87 -7.37 13.61 -15.85
N ASP A 88 -8.28 13.57 -14.87
CA ASP A 88 -9.66 14.05 -15.00
C ASP A 88 -9.81 15.56 -14.76
N SER A 89 -8.71 16.31 -14.73
CA SER A 89 -8.70 17.76 -14.47
C SER A 89 -9.26 18.16 -13.11
N VAL A 90 -9.12 17.31 -12.09
CA VAL A 90 -9.51 17.62 -10.71
C VAL A 90 -8.27 18.01 -9.91
N THR A 91 -8.36 19.12 -9.17
CA THR A 91 -7.31 19.53 -8.23
C THR A 91 -7.43 18.74 -6.94
N VAL A 92 -6.35 18.06 -6.55
CA VAL A 92 -6.27 17.31 -5.29
C VAL A 92 -4.97 17.63 -4.57
N SER A 93 -5.03 17.60 -3.24
CA SER A 93 -3.84 17.71 -2.38
C SER A 93 -3.59 16.37 -1.70
N VAL A 94 -2.43 15.77 -1.96
CA VAL A 94 -2.09 14.41 -1.46
C VAL A 94 -0.80 14.45 -0.66
N ASP A 95 -0.80 13.79 0.51
CA ASP A 95 0.40 13.52 1.29
C ASP A 95 0.66 12.01 1.42
N ALA A 96 1.92 11.67 1.71
CA ALA A 96 2.36 10.29 1.80
C ALA A 96 3.50 10.14 2.83
N VAL A 97 3.74 8.91 3.27
CA VAL A 97 4.83 8.53 4.16
C VAL A 97 5.65 7.44 3.48
N VAL A 98 6.97 7.57 3.55
CA VAL A 98 7.90 6.58 2.99
C VAL A 98 8.72 5.98 4.13
N TYR A 99 8.73 4.65 4.18
CA TYR A 99 9.53 3.85 5.10
C TYR A 99 10.71 3.27 4.32
N TYR A 100 11.92 3.58 4.76
CA TYR A 100 13.13 3.13 4.13
C TYR A 100 14.20 2.85 5.17
N ARG A 101 15.21 2.09 4.77
CA ARG A 101 16.42 1.86 5.57
C ARG A 101 17.64 1.94 4.68
N ILE A 102 18.78 2.23 5.29
CA ILE A 102 20.07 2.18 4.60
C ILE A 102 20.50 0.72 4.51
N SER A 103 20.65 0.22 3.28
CA SER A 103 21.13 -1.15 3.02
C SER A 103 22.66 -1.19 3.00
N ASN A 104 23.30 -0.16 2.44
CA ASN A 104 24.75 -0.04 2.36
C ASN A 104 25.22 1.36 2.78
N ALA A 105 25.89 1.42 3.94
CA ALA A 105 26.36 2.68 4.52
C ALA A 105 27.51 3.34 3.73
N THR A 106 28.38 2.55 3.09
CA THR A 106 29.51 3.12 2.33
C THR A 106 28.99 3.83 1.08
N VAL A 107 28.09 3.17 0.34
CA VAL A 107 27.43 3.71 -0.86
C VAL A 107 26.59 4.95 -0.53
N SER A 108 25.85 4.92 0.58
CA SER A 108 25.01 6.05 0.99
C SER A 108 25.79 7.32 1.34
N VAL A 109 27.03 7.20 1.82
CA VAL A 109 27.89 8.35 2.14
C VAL A 109 28.72 8.78 0.93
N ALA A 110 29.11 7.84 0.06
CA ALA A 110 29.97 8.12 -1.08
C ALA A 110 29.22 8.71 -2.30
N ASN A 111 28.01 8.24 -2.59
CA ASN A 111 27.35 8.52 -3.87
C ASN A 111 26.51 9.81 -3.87
N VAL A 112 26.08 10.30 -2.70
CA VAL A 112 25.21 11.49 -2.59
C VAL A 112 25.60 12.29 -1.36
N GLU A 113 25.69 13.62 -1.52
CA GLU A 113 25.99 14.56 -0.42
C GLU A 113 25.01 14.41 0.76
N ASN A 114 23.70 14.36 0.46
CA ASN A 114 22.64 14.15 1.43
C ASN A 114 21.56 13.19 0.91
N ALA A 115 21.79 11.88 1.08
CA ALA A 115 20.87 10.84 0.59
C ALA A 115 19.42 11.05 1.10
N HIS A 116 19.24 11.38 2.37
CA HIS A 116 17.92 11.67 2.96
C HIS A 116 17.18 12.83 2.29
N HIS A 117 17.89 13.87 1.83
CA HIS A 117 17.27 15.02 1.19
C HIS A 117 16.90 14.69 -0.26
N SER A 118 17.82 14.05 -0.99
CA SER A 118 17.59 13.61 -2.37
C SER A 118 16.41 12.63 -2.47
N THR A 119 16.30 11.67 -1.55
CA THR A 119 15.15 10.74 -1.50
C THR A 119 13.82 11.47 -1.24
N ARG A 120 13.81 12.54 -0.44
CA ARG A 120 12.59 13.35 -0.22
C ARG A 120 12.15 14.06 -1.51
N LEU A 121 13.08 14.69 -2.22
CA LEU A 121 12.79 15.38 -3.48
C LEU A 121 12.32 14.41 -4.56
N LEU A 122 12.97 13.24 -4.63
CA LEU A 122 12.57 12.17 -5.53
C LEU A 122 11.15 11.68 -5.20
N ALA A 123 10.85 11.42 -3.94
CA ALA A 123 9.51 11.01 -3.50
C ALA A 123 8.43 12.04 -3.88
N GLN A 124 8.70 13.34 -3.73
CA GLN A 124 7.78 14.40 -4.16
C GLN A 124 7.52 14.37 -5.67
N THR A 125 8.60 14.23 -6.46
CA THR A 125 8.51 14.22 -7.92
C THR A 125 7.79 12.97 -8.43
N THR A 126 8.12 11.81 -7.87
CA THR A 126 7.46 10.53 -8.21
C THR A 126 5.97 10.55 -7.84
N LEU A 127 5.62 11.06 -6.65
CA LEU A 127 4.23 11.20 -6.23
C LEU A 127 3.45 12.09 -7.20
N ARG A 128 4.01 13.24 -7.58
CA ARG A 128 3.39 14.16 -8.55
C ARG A 128 3.17 13.50 -9.91
N ASN A 129 4.19 12.82 -10.44
CA ASN A 129 4.12 12.18 -11.75
C ASN A 129 3.11 11.03 -11.77
N MET A 130 3.13 10.16 -10.75
CA MET A 130 2.23 9.03 -10.64
C MET A 130 0.77 9.49 -10.59
N LEU A 131 0.45 10.42 -9.69
CA LEU A 131 -0.92 10.88 -9.50
C LEU A 131 -1.43 11.72 -10.67
N GLY A 132 -0.56 12.42 -11.42
CA GLY A 132 -0.93 13.15 -12.63
C GLY A 132 -1.40 12.26 -13.79
N THR A 133 -0.95 11.01 -13.84
CA THR A 133 -1.38 10.03 -14.87
C THR A 133 -2.67 9.27 -14.51
N ARG A 134 -3.16 9.43 -13.28
CA ARG A 134 -4.26 8.66 -12.70
C ARG A 134 -5.54 9.47 -12.61
N ASN A 135 -6.65 8.74 -12.62
CA ASN A 135 -7.99 9.29 -12.45
C ASN A 135 -8.31 9.50 -10.97
N LEU A 136 -9.25 10.39 -10.66
CA LEU A 136 -9.63 10.65 -9.25
C LEU A 136 -10.21 9.38 -8.58
N ALA A 137 -11.05 8.65 -9.31
CA ALA A 137 -11.68 7.43 -8.80
C ALA A 137 -10.66 6.34 -8.46
N GLU A 138 -9.62 6.18 -9.29
CA GLU A 138 -8.50 5.25 -9.04
C GLU A 138 -7.72 5.67 -7.79
N ILE A 139 -7.43 6.97 -7.61
CA ILE A 139 -6.72 7.48 -6.43
C ILE A 139 -7.52 7.25 -5.15
N LEU A 140 -8.85 7.32 -5.21
CA LEU A 140 -9.70 7.09 -4.04
C LEU A 140 -9.90 5.60 -3.71
N SER A 141 -10.00 4.73 -4.73
CA SER A 141 -10.35 3.32 -4.56
C SER A 141 -9.14 2.39 -4.50
N ASP A 142 -8.11 2.64 -5.30
CA ASP A 142 -6.97 1.73 -5.54
C ASP A 142 -5.66 2.28 -4.97
N ARG A 143 -5.70 2.83 -3.74
CA ARG A 143 -4.55 3.45 -3.06
C ARG A 143 -3.38 2.48 -2.92
N ASP A 144 -3.66 1.22 -2.62
CA ASP A 144 -2.64 0.19 -2.40
C ASP A 144 -1.83 -0.10 -3.68
N ASN A 145 -2.49 -0.11 -4.84
CA ASN A 145 -1.84 -0.33 -6.13
C ASN A 145 -0.91 0.84 -6.50
N ILE A 146 -1.35 2.07 -6.21
CA ILE A 146 -0.54 3.28 -6.44
C ILE A 146 0.66 3.28 -5.49
N ALA A 147 0.47 2.94 -4.22
CA ALA A 147 1.52 2.84 -3.23
C ALA A 147 2.58 1.78 -3.60
N CYS A 148 2.14 0.59 -4.04
CA CYS A 148 3.03 -0.47 -4.51
C CYS A 148 3.83 -0.04 -5.75
N SER A 149 3.17 0.61 -6.72
CA SER A 149 3.85 1.12 -7.92
C SER A 149 4.89 2.19 -7.57
N MET A 150 4.56 3.10 -6.64
CA MET A 150 5.47 4.13 -6.17
C MET A 150 6.65 3.54 -5.37
N GLN A 151 6.42 2.49 -4.57
CA GLN A 151 7.48 1.77 -3.87
C GLN A 151 8.51 1.23 -4.87
N THR A 152 8.07 0.49 -5.90
CA THR A 152 8.98 -0.10 -6.89
C THR A 152 9.82 0.95 -7.60
N LEU A 153 9.18 2.06 -8.03
CA LEU A 153 9.88 3.15 -8.72
C LEU A 153 10.89 3.88 -7.81
N LEU A 154 10.55 4.08 -6.54
CA LEU A 154 11.47 4.71 -5.60
C LEU A 154 12.63 3.78 -5.25
N ASP A 155 12.35 2.51 -5.00
CA ASP A 155 13.35 1.50 -4.64
C ASP A 155 14.42 1.36 -5.74
N GLU A 156 13.99 1.22 -7.00
CA GLU A 156 14.89 1.11 -8.16
C GLU A 156 15.80 2.35 -8.30
N ALA A 157 15.26 3.54 -8.10
CA ALA A 157 16.04 4.77 -8.19
C ALA A 157 17.00 4.95 -6.99
N THR A 158 16.56 4.56 -5.78
CA THR A 158 17.34 4.75 -4.54
C THR A 158 18.37 3.66 -4.27
N ASP A 159 18.32 2.54 -4.98
CA ASP A 159 19.31 1.46 -4.86
C ASP A 159 20.74 1.96 -5.16
N SER A 160 20.88 2.89 -6.12
CA SER A 160 22.15 3.55 -6.43
C SER A 160 22.74 4.38 -5.28
N TRP A 161 21.90 4.75 -4.31
CA TRP A 161 22.28 5.51 -3.11
C TRP A 161 22.41 4.62 -1.87
N GLY A 162 22.31 3.29 -2.02
CA GLY A 162 22.39 2.36 -0.88
C GLY A 162 21.19 2.46 0.06
N ILE A 163 20.04 2.91 -0.43
CA ILE A 163 18.78 3.01 0.31
C ILE A 163 17.80 1.96 -0.23
N LYS A 164 17.20 1.20 0.69
CA LYS A 164 16.11 0.26 0.40
C LYS A 164 14.79 0.83 0.86
N VAL A 165 13.80 0.93 -0.04
CA VAL A 165 12.44 1.37 0.30
C VAL A 165 11.60 0.16 0.67
N GLU A 166 11.13 0.11 1.91
CA GLU A 166 10.36 -1.03 2.43
C GLU A 166 8.87 -0.90 2.15
N ARG A 167 8.33 0.32 2.31
CA ARG A 167 6.90 0.59 2.11
C ARG A 167 6.65 2.06 1.83
N VAL A 168 5.63 2.33 1.03
CA VAL A 168 5.05 3.66 0.83
C VAL A 168 3.59 3.60 1.26
N GLU A 169 3.13 4.60 2.01
CA GLU A 169 1.74 4.72 2.44
C GLU A 169 1.21 6.08 2.00
N ILE A 170 0.08 6.09 1.29
CA ILE A 170 -0.66 7.33 1.00
C ILE A 170 -1.48 7.66 2.24
N LYS A 171 -1.35 8.88 2.75
CA LYS A 171 -1.98 9.27 4.02
C LYS A 171 -3.37 9.87 3.78
N ASP A 172 -3.44 11.11 3.37
CA ASP A 172 -4.68 11.85 3.12
C ASP A 172 -4.76 12.33 1.65
N VAL A 173 -5.97 12.29 1.10
CA VAL A 173 -6.31 12.89 -0.19
C VAL A 173 -7.38 13.94 0.07
N ARG A 174 -7.01 15.21 -0.07
CA ARG A 174 -7.90 16.35 0.16
C ARG A 174 -8.40 16.89 -1.17
N LEU A 175 -9.71 17.05 -1.25
CA LEU A 175 -10.41 17.64 -2.39
C LEU A 175 -10.94 19.04 -2.01
N PRO A 176 -11.18 19.93 -2.99
CA PRO A 176 -11.86 21.19 -2.72
C PRO A 176 -13.27 20.93 -2.16
N VAL A 177 -13.64 21.67 -1.11
CA VAL A 177 -14.88 21.47 -0.33
C VAL A 177 -16.13 21.52 -1.22
N GLN A 178 -16.14 22.35 -2.26
CA GLN A 178 -17.25 22.46 -3.20
C GLN A 178 -17.48 21.15 -3.96
N LEU A 179 -16.42 20.54 -4.49
CA LEU A 179 -16.48 19.28 -5.24
C LEU A 179 -16.79 18.10 -4.30
N GLN A 180 -16.21 18.08 -3.10
CA GLN A 180 -16.49 17.03 -2.11
C GLN A 180 -17.98 16.97 -1.75
N ARG A 181 -18.63 18.12 -1.57
CA ARG A 181 -20.07 18.20 -1.29
C ARG A 181 -20.91 17.74 -2.48
N ALA A 182 -20.55 18.16 -3.70
CA ALA A 182 -21.26 17.74 -4.91
C ALA A 182 -21.17 16.22 -5.13
N MET A 183 -19.96 15.65 -4.98
CA MET A 183 -19.76 14.20 -5.07
C MET A 183 -20.51 13.43 -3.98
N ALA A 184 -20.56 13.96 -2.75
CA ALA A 184 -21.30 13.32 -1.66
C ALA A 184 -22.81 13.27 -1.99
N ALA A 185 -23.38 14.37 -2.49
CA ALA A 185 -24.78 14.44 -2.89
C ALA A 185 -25.09 13.51 -4.08
N GLU A 186 -24.21 13.45 -5.08
CA GLU A 186 -24.36 12.55 -6.23
C GLU A 186 -24.28 11.07 -5.80
N ALA A 187 -23.33 10.74 -4.92
CA ALA A 187 -23.17 9.39 -4.39
C ALA A 187 -24.38 8.94 -3.56
N GLU A 188 -24.95 9.86 -2.77
CA GLU A 188 -26.17 9.62 -2.00
C GLU A 188 -27.37 9.36 -2.91
N ALA A 189 -27.61 10.24 -3.89
CA ALA A 189 -28.68 10.06 -4.87
C ALA A 189 -28.54 8.74 -5.66
N THR A 190 -27.32 8.38 -6.05
CA THR A 190 -27.06 7.12 -6.76
C THR A 190 -27.29 5.90 -5.87
N ARG A 191 -26.91 5.97 -4.59
CA ARG A 191 -27.16 4.89 -3.61
C ARG A 191 -28.65 4.72 -3.35
N GLU A 192 -29.40 5.80 -3.18
CA GLU A 192 -30.85 5.76 -3.02
C GLU A 192 -31.55 5.18 -4.25
N ALA A 193 -31.15 5.62 -5.45
CA ALA A 193 -31.71 5.10 -6.70
C ALA A 193 -31.47 3.60 -6.84
N ARG A 194 -30.23 3.14 -6.56
CA ARG A 194 -29.89 1.71 -6.57
C ARG A 194 -30.66 0.92 -5.52
N ALA A 195 -30.82 1.45 -4.31
CA ALA A 195 -31.59 0.80 -3.26
C ALA A 195 -33.07 0.59 -3.68
N LYS A 196 -33.68 1.58 -4.35
CA LYS A 196 -35.06 1.47 -4.86
C LYS A 196 -35.19 0.39 -5.95
N VAL A 197 -34.23 0.30 -6.86
CA VAL A 197 -34.22 -0.76 -7.90
C VAL A 197 -34.12 -2.13 -7.27
N ILE A 198 -33.17 -2.33 -6.33
CA ILE A 198 -32.99 -3.60 -5.63
C ILE A 198 -34.23 -3.99 -4.83
N ALA A 199 -34.90 -3.03 -4.19
CA ALA A 199 -36.14 -3.27 -3.46
C ALA A 199 -37.28 -3.71 -4.40
N ALA A 200 -37.44 -3.04 -5.54
CA ALA A 200 -38.47 -3.39 -6.53
C ALA A 200 -38.21 -4.77 -7.17
N GLU A 201 -36.95 -5.07 -7.50
CA GLU A 201 -36.55 -6.39 -8.01
C GLU A 201 -36.74 -7.50 -6.96
N GLY A 202 -36.41 -7.20 -5.70
CA GLY A 202 -36.65 -8.08 -4.56
C GLY A 202 -38.13 -8.41 -4.40
N GLU A 203 -38.99 -7.39 -4.46
CA GLU A 203 -40.44 -7.54 -4.33
C GLU A 203 -41.04 -8.35 -5.50
N GLN A 204 -40.55 -8.10 -6.73
CA GLN A 204 -40.97 -8.87 -7.90
C GLN A 204 -40.58 -10.34 -7.76
N LYS A 205 -39.34 -10.62 -7.32
CA LYS A 205 -38.85 -11.98 -7.11
C LYS A 205 -39.63 -12.70 -6.01
N ALA A 206 -39.91 -12.01 -4.90
CA ALA A 206 -40.75 -12.52 -3.82
C ALA A 206 -42.16 -12.84 -4.32
N SER A 207 -42.80 -11.92 -5.04
CA SER A 207 -44.14 -12.11 -5.62
C SER A 207 -44.23 -13.31 -6.54
N ARG A 208 -43.22 -13.52 -7.41
CA ARG A 208 -43.17 -14.70 -8.29
C ARG A 208 -43.08 -16.00 -7.49
N SER A 209 -42.19 -16.05 -6.50
CA SER A 209 -42.05 -17.25 -5.66
C SER A 209 -43.31 -17.56 -4.86
N LEU A 210 -44.03 -16.53 -4.38
CA LEU A 210 -45.30 -16.69 -3.68
C LEU A 210 -46.41 -17.17 -4.62
N HIS A 211 -46.44 -16.67 -5.86
CA HIS A 211 -47.39 -17.11 -6.87
C HIS A 211 -47.19 -18.60 -7.22
N GLU A 212 -45.95 -19.02 -7.48
CA GLU A 212 -45.61 -20.43 -7.73
C GLU A 212 -46.01 -21.31 -6.54
N ALA A 213 -45.73 -20.88 -5.31
CA ALA A 213 -46.14 -21.59 -4.11
C ALA A 213 -47.68 -21.69 -4.00
N ALA A 214 -48.41 -20.64 -4.38
CA ALA A 214 -49.87 -20.64 -4.37
C ALA A 214 -50.46 -21.60 -5.41
N GLU A 215 -49.89 -21.67 -6.62
CA GLU A 215 -50.31 -22.65 -7.64
C GLU A 215 -50.10 -24.09 -7.16
N VAL A 216 -48.95 -24.39 -6.56
CA VAL A 216 -48.67 -25.73 -5.99
C VAL A 216 -49.64 -26.07 -4.87
N ILE A 217 -49.98 -25.10 -4.01
CA ILE A 217 -50.98 -25.30 -2.95
C ILE A 217 -52.38 -25.52 -3.54
N ALA A 218 -52.75 -24.81 -4.61
CA ALA A 218 -54.04 -24.95 -5.27
C ALA A 218 -54.26 -26.33 -5.91
N GLN A 219 -53.18 -26.99 -6.37
CA GLN A 219 -53.24 -28.35 -6.91
C GLN A 219 -53.66 -29.40 -5.87
N SER A 220 -53.44 -29.15 -4.57
CA SER A 220 -53.80 -30.09 -3.51
C SER A 220 -54.58 -29.41 -2.38
N PRO A 221 -55.90 -29.64 -2.25
CA PRO A 221 -56.71 -28.99 -1.21
C PRO A 221 -56.28 -29.36 0.22
N ALA A 222 -55.61 -30.50 0.42
CA ALA A 222 -55.02 -30.89 1.70
C ALA A 222 -53.86 -29.97 2.14
N ALA A 223 -53.15 -29.35 1.21
CA ALA A 223 -52.04 -28.44 1.52
C ALA A 223 -52.52 -27.16 2.24
N ILE A 224 -53.70 -26.65 1.87
CA ILE A 224 -54.33 -25.49 2.53
C ILE A 224 -54.67 -25.83 3.99
N GLN A 225 -55.22 -27.02 4.24
CA GLN A 225 -55.53 -27.47 5.60
C GLN A 225 -54.26 -27.62 6.46
N LEU A 226 -53.17 -28.17 5.91
CA LEU A 226 -51.90 -28.24 6.63
C LEU A 226 -51.31 -26.85 6.93
N ARG A 227 -51.38 -25.92 5.98
CA ARG A 227 -50.98 -24.52 6.20
C ARG A 227 -51.80 -23.87 7.32
N TYR A 228 -53.11 -24.12 7.33
CA TYR A 228 -54.01 -23.64 8.38
C TYR A 228 -53.66 -24.21 9.76
N LEU A 229 -53.33 -25.50 9.85
CA LEU A 229 -52.87 -26.10 11.11
C LEU A 229 -51.51 -25.55 11.55
N GLN A 230 -50.59 -25.28 10.60
CA GLN A 230 -49.30 -24.66 10.90
C GLN A 230 -49.44 -23.23 11.43
N THR A 231 -50.32 -22.41 10.84
CA THR A 231 -50.57 -21.05 11.34
C THR A 231 -51.23 -21.07 12.72
N LEU A 232 -52.13 -22.02 12.99
CA LEU A 232 -52.66 -22.21 14.33
C LEU A 232 -51.57 -22.60 15.35
N ASN A 233 -50.63 -23.47 14.96
CA ASN A 233 -49.52 -23.87 15.82
C ASN A 233 -48.55 -22.70 16.10
N SER A 234 -48.27 -21.84 15.10
CA SER A 234 -47.43 -20.65 15.31
C SER A 234 -48.10 -19.62 16.23
N ILE A 235 -49.41 -19.40 16.07
CA ILE A 235 -50.18 -18.50 16.96
C ILE A 235 -50.24 -19.06 18.39
N ALA A 236 -50.40 -20.38 18.54
CA ALA A 236 -50.40 -21.04 19.84
C ALA A 236 -49.03 -20.95 20.53
N ALA A 237 -47.93 -20.92 19.78
CA ALA A 237 -46.58 -20.77 20.31
C ALA A 237 -46.31 -19.36 20.86
N GLU A 238 -46.97 -18.31 20.35
CA GLU A 238 -46.71 -16.90 20.67
C GLU A 238 -47.35 -16.40 21.99
N ARG A 239 -47.95 -17.29 22.80
CA ARG A 239 -48.54 -16.98 24.14
C ARG A 239 -49.52 -15.79 24.16
N ASN A 240 -50.31 -15.57 23.11
CA ASN A 240 -51.41 -14.59 23.14
C ASN A 240 -52.71 -15.24 23.65
N SER A 241 -53.38 -14.60 24.62
CA SER A 241 -54.54 -15.15 25.37
C SER A 241 -55.89 -15.08 24.62
N THR A 242 -55.92 -14.57 23.38
CA THR A 242 -57.14 -14.45 22.58
C THR A 242 -56.94 -15.15 21.23
N ILE A 243 -57.47 -16.37 21.10
CA ILE A 243 -57.42 -17.16 19.86
C ILE A 243 -58.64 -16.79 19.02
N ILE A 244 -58.46 -15.91 18.04
CA ILE A 244 -59.51 -15.59 17.06
C ILE A 244 -59.51 -16.71 16.01
N PHE A 245 -60.58 -17.50 15.98
CA PHE A 245 -60.73 -18.61 15.04
C PHE A 245 -61.51 -18.14 13.80
N PRO A 246 -60.86 -17.90 12.64
CA PRO A 246 -61.58 -17.58 11.42
C PRO A 246 -62.27 -18.85 10.91
N LEU A 247 -63.60 -18.89 11.00
CA LEU A 247 -64.41 -19.97 10.43
C LEU A 247 -64.58 -19.76 8.91
N PRO A 248 -64.33 -20.79 8.08
CA PRO A 248 -64.60 -20.72 6.65
C PRO A 248 -66.09 -20.47 6.38
N ILE A 249 -66.38 -19.50 5.52
CA ILE A 249 -67.75 -19.07 5.17
C ILE A 249 -68.58 -20.20 4.54
N GLU A 250 -67.92 -21.18 3.91
CA GLU A 250 -68.54 -22.37 3.32
C GLU A 250 -69.23 -23.27 4.37
N LEU A 251 -68.63 -23.40 5.57
CA LEU A 251 -69.25 -24.14 6.69
C LEU A 251 -70.48 -23.40 7.22
N ILE A 252 -70.43 -22.07 7.29
CA ILE A 252 -71.55 -21.23 7.74
C ILE A 252 -72.71 -21.34 6.74
N ARG A 253 -72.44 -21.30 5.42
CA ARG A 253 -73.47 -21.46 4.38
C ARG A 253 -74.18 -22.82 4.45
N HIS A 254 -73.46 -23.91 4.74
CA HIS A 254 -74.05 -25.25 4.83
C HIS A 254 -74.98 -25.42 6.04
N VAL A 255 -74.72 -24.68 7.13
CA VAL A 255 -75.57 -24.66 8.32
C VAL A 255 -76.81 -23.79 8.09
N VAL A 256 -76.66 -22.65 7.39
CA VAL A 256 -77.77 -21.70 7.15
C VAL A 256 -78.74 -22.19 6.06
N ASN A 257 -78.27 -22.91 5.03
CA ASN A 257 -79.13 -23.40 3.94
C ASN A 257 -79.88 -24.71 4.25
N ASN A 258 -79.60 -25.36 5.39
CA ASN A 258 -80.25 -26.61 5.83
C ASN A 258 -81.17 -26.40 7.06
N CYS A 259 -81.51 -25.15 7.40
CA CYS A 259 -82.63 -24.78 8.27
C CYS A 259 -83.75 -24.19 7.41
#